data_AF-Q96JD7-F1
#
_entry.id   AF-Q96JD7-F1
#
_cell.length_a   1.000
_cell.length_b   1.000
_cell.length_c   1.000
_cell.angle_alpha   90.00
_cell.angle_beta   90.00
_cell.angle_gamma   90.00
#
_symmetry.space_group_name_H-M   'P 1'
#
loop_
_entity.id
_entity.type
_entity.pdbx_description
1 polymer ?
#
loop_
_entity_poly.entity_id
_entity_poly.type
_entity_poly.pdbx_seq_one_letter_code
_entity_poly.pdbx_strand_id
1 'polypeptide(L)'
;MENELFCSGVLVHPQWVLSAAHCFQNSYTIGLGLHSLEADQEPGSQMVEASLSVRHPEYNRPLLANDLMLIKLDESVSESDTIRSISIASQCPTAGNSCLVSGWGLLANGELTGVCLPSSRRSSAQSRGLTQSSASQAECLPCCSA
;
A
#
# COMPACT_ATOMS: atom_id res chain seq x y z
N MET A 1 2.98 7.20 -23.72
CA MET A 1 3.01 5.99 -22.88
C MET A 1 2.89 6.49 -21.46
N GLU A 2 1.69 6.41 -20.90
CA GLU A 2 1.40 6.97 -19.59
C GLU A 2 2.06 6.08 -18.53
N ASN A 3 2.83 6.70 -17.63
CA ASN A 3 3.37 6.05 -16.45
C ASN A 3 2.20 5.81 -15.47
N GLU A 4 1.42 4.76 -15.73
CA GLU A 4 0.19 4.46 -14.98
C GLU A 4 0.51 3.76 -13.67
N LEU A 5 -0.07 4.26 -12.57
CA LEU A 5 -0.01 3.61 -11.27
C LEU A 5 -0.91 2.36 -11.27
N PHE A 6 -0.32 1.20 -10.98
CA PHE A 6 -1.09 -0.05 -10.87
C PHE A 6 -1.26 -0.53 -9.41
N CYS A 7 -0.25 -0.33 -8.55
CA CYS A 7 -0.27 -0.71 -7.14
C CYS A 7 0.55 0.25 -6.28
N SER A 8 0.26 0.26 -4.98
CA SER A 8 1.08 0.91 -3.97
C SER A 8 1.90 -0.10 -3.15
N GLY A 9 2.85 0.41 -2.37
CA GLY A 9 3.64 -0.36 -1.42
C GLY A 9 4.00 0.48 -0.20
N VAL A 10 4.62 -0.17 0.79
CA VAL A 10 5.02 0.43 2.05
C VAL A 10 6.52 0.21 2.25
N LEU A 11 7.29 1.27 2.42
CA LEU A 11 8.70 1.15 2.77
C LEU A 11 8.80 0.65 4.23
N VAL A 12 9.33 -0.55 4.43
CA VAL A 12 9.49 -1.18 5.76
C VAL A 12 10.94 -1.24 6.21
N HIS A 13 11.86 -0.96 5.29
CA HIS A 13 13.30 -0.81 5.50
C HIS A 13 13.86 0.04 4.35
N PRO A 14 15.00 0.75 4.51
CA PRO A 14 15.65 1.51 3.42
C PRO A 14 15.89 0.79 2.08
N GLN A 15 15.76 -0.53 2.01
CA GLN A 15 15.93 -1.30 0.77
C GLN A 15 14.77 -2.28 0.51
N TRP A 16 13.71 -2.22 1.31
CA TRP A 16 12.61 -3.18 1.21
C TRP A 16 11.26 -2.48 1.24
N VAL A 17 10.48 -2.73 0.19
CA VAL A 17 9.09 -2.31 0.06
C VAL A 17 8.20 -3.53 0.21
N LEU A 18 7.25 -3.46 1.12
CA LEU A 18 6.17 -4.44 1.28
C LEU A 18 5.01 -4.07 0.35
N SER A 19 4.48 -5.04 -0.39
CA SER A 19 3.29 -4.85 -1.24
C SER A 19 2.45 -6.13 -1.27
N ALA A 20 1.32 -6.11 -1.95
CA ALA A 20 0.50 -7.30 -2.16
C ALA A 20 1.14 -8.23 -3.19
N ALA A 21 1.01 -9.54 -3.01
CA ALA A 21 1.61 -10.53 -3.91
C ALA A 21 0.96 -10.53 -5.31
N HIS A 22 -0.31 -10.15 -5.41
CA HIS A 22 -0.99 -9.99 -6.70
C HIS A 22 -0.47 -8.80 -7.52
N CYS A 23 0.29 -7.87 -6.91
CA CYS A 23 0.95 -6.76 -7.58
C CYS A 23 2.30 -7.16 -8.22
N PHE A 24 2.64 -8.46 -8.25
CA PHE A 24 3.91 -8.92 -8.77
C PHE A 24 4.14 -8.53 -10.24
N GLN A 25 5.35 -8.03 -10.51
CA GLN A 25 5.90 -7.76 -11.84
C GLN A 25 7.37 -8.23 -11.90
N ASN A 26 7.93 -8.32 -13.12
CA ASN A 26 9.34 -8.70 -13.31
C ASN A 26 10.33 -7.60 -12.88
N SER A 27 9.90 -6.35 -12.95
CA SER A 27 10.66 -5.17 -12.50
C SER A 27 9.67 -4.07 -12.10
N TYR A 28 10.13 -3.13 -11.29
CA TYR A 28 9.31 -2.04 -10.76
C TYR A 28 10.07 -0.72 -10.83
N THR A 29 9.37 0.33 -11.27
CA THR A 29 9.72 1.71 -10.97
C THR A 29 8.87 2.15 -9.78
N ILE A 30 9.50 2.51 -8.66
CA ILE A 30 8.85 2.82 -7.39
C ILE A 30 9.06 4.30 -7.07
N GLY A 31 7.96 5.03 -6.92
CA GLY A 31 7.97 6.41 -6.44
C GLY A 31 7.91 6.49 -4.92
N LEU A 32 8.88 7.15 -4.31
CA LEU A 32 8.97 7.40 -2.86
C LEU A 32 8.91 8.89 -2.58
N GLY A 33 8.32 9.26 -1.44
CA GLY A 33 8.18 10.67 -1.04
C GLY A 33 7.21 11.47 -1.92
N LEU A 34 6.31 10.77 -2.62
CA LEU A 34 5.31 11.38 -3.50
C LEU A 34 4.05 11.78 -2.73
N HIS A 35 3.55 12.98 -3.04
CA HIS A 35 2.18 13.39 -2.73
C HIS A 35 1.33 13.38 -3.99
N SER A 36 1.78 14.08 -5.04
CA SER A 36 1.31 13.93 -6.41
C SER A 36 2.08 12.81 -7.14
N LEU A 37 1.44 12.14 -8.10
CA LEU A 37 2.10 11.19 -9.02
C LEU A 37 3.04 11.90 -10.03
N GLU A 38 2.98 13.23 -10.11
CA GLU A 38 3.89 14.06 -10.90
C GLU A 38 5.21 14.25 -10.13
N ALA A 39 6.07 13.23 -10.17
CA ALA A 39 7.31 13.16 -9.39
C ALA A 39 8.30 14.31 -9.67
N ASP A 40 8.30 14.85 -10.89
CA ASP A 40 9.14 16.00 -11.29
C ASP A 40 8.79 17.30 -10.54
N GLN A 41 7.67 17.31 -9.80
CA GLN A 41 7.17 18.49 -9.11
C GLN A 41 7.31 18.41 -7.58
N GLU A 42 7.73 17.27 -7.01
CA GLU A 42 7.75 17.06 -5.55
C GLU A 42 9.19 17.04 -4.98
N PRO A 43 9.61 18.09 -4.25
CA PRO A 43 10.92 18.14 -3.62
C PRO A 43 11.15 16.97 -2.66
N GLY A 44 12.28 16.27 -2.82
CA GLY A 44 12.63 15.14 -1.98
C GLY A 44 11.93 13.83 -2.36
N SER A 45 11.17 13.80 -3.45
CA SER A 45 10.70 12.56 -4.05
C SER A 45 11.82 11.84 -4.80
N GLN A 46 11.71 10.51 -4.94
CA GLN A 46 12.65 9.68 -5.68
C GLN A 46 11.91 8.63 -6.49
N MET A 47 12.35 8.43 -7.73
CA MET A 47 11.97 7.28 -8.54
C MET A 47 13.12 6.27 -8.48
N VAL A 48 12.87 5.10 -7.91
CA VAL A 48 13.87 4.05 -7.72
C VAL A 48 13.46 2.78 -8.44
N GLU A 49 14.45 2.05 -8.94
CA GLU A 49 14.22 0.78 -9.63
C GLU A 49 14.36 -0.41 -8.69
N ALA A 50 13.62 -1.46 -8.98
CA ALA A 50 13.72 -2.74 -8.28
C ALA A 50 13.54 -3.89 -9.26
N SER A 51 14.51 -4.78 -9.29
CA SER A 51 14.51 -5.96 -10.17
C SER A 51 14.26 -7.28 -9.44
N LEU A 52 14.20 -7.26 -8.10
CA LEU A 52 14.00 -8.45 -7.27
C LEU A 52 12.77 -8.31 -6.38
N SER A 53 11.88 -9.30 -6.44
CA SER A 53 10.77 -9.42 -5.50
C SER A 53 10.53 -10.87 -5.11
N VAL A 54 10.05 -11.08 -3.89
CA VAL A 54 9.78 -12.39 -3.30
C VAL A 54 8.35 -12.39 -2.77
N ARG A 55 7.46 -13.13 -3.45
CA ARG A 55 6.10 -13.40 -2.97
C ARG A 55 6.12 -14.37 -1.80
N HIS A 56 5.11 -14.29 -0.93
CA HIS A 56 4.90 -15.32 0.08
C HIS A 56 4.81 -16.71 -0.58
N PRO A 57 5.51 -17.73 -0.06
CA PRO A 57 5.56 -19.07 -0.68
C PRO A 57 4.19 -19.74 -0.82
N GLU A 58 3.25 -19.35 0.05
CA GLU A 58 1.88 -19.85 0.07
C GLU A 58 0.84 -18.85 -0.50
N TYR A 59 1.29 -17.86 -1.28
CA TYR A 59 0.37 -16.95 -1.97
C TYR A 59 -0.65 -17.74 -2.80
N ASN A 60 -1.92 -17.36 -2.65
CA ASN A 60 -3.06 -17.93 -3.38
C ASN A 60 -3.30 -19.43 -3.09
N ARG A 61 -2.85 -19.90 -1.91
CA ARG A 61 -3.04 -21.26 -1.39
C ARG A 61 -3.45 -21.23 0.09
N PRO A 62 -4.76 -21.14 0.43
CA PRO A 62 -5.93 -21.18 -0.46
C PRO A 62 -6.13 -19.89 -1.27
N LEU A 63 -7.09 -19.89 -2.21
CA LEU A 63 -7.36 -18.75 -3.10
C LEU A 63 -7.46 -17.43 -2.31
N LEU A 64 -6.77 -16.39 -2.76
CA LEU A 64 -6.63 -15.06 -2.14
C LEU A 64 -5.87 -15.00 -0.79
N ALA A 65 -5.40 -16.12 -0.25
CA ALA A 65 -4.62 -16.12 0.98
C ALA A 65 -3.17 -15.67 0.76
N ASN A 66 -2.53 -15.21 1.85
CA ASN A 66 -1.11 -14.86 1.90
C ASN A 66 -0.69 -13.87 0.80
N ASP A 67 -1.50 -12.82 0.61
CA ASP A 67 -1.31 -11.82 -0.43
C ASP A 67 -0.30 -10.74 -0.02
N LEU A 68 0.95 -11.16 0.21
CA LEU A 68 2.08 -10.27 0.51
C LEU A 68 3.35 -10.65 -0.25
N MET A 69 4.14 -9.64 -0.59
CA MET A 69 5.46 -9.80 -1.16
C MET A 69 6.42 -8.71 -0.67
N LEU A 70 7.71 -9.04 -0.65
CA LEU A 70 8.78 -8.09 -0.41
C LEU A 70 9.48 -7.78 -1.73
N ILE A 71 9.58 -6.50 -2.06
CA ILE A 71 10.35 -5.98 -3.19
C ILE A 71 11.66 -5.43 -2.63
N LYS A 72 12.78 -5.87 -3.19
CA LYS A 72 14.11 -5.36 -2.84
C LYS A 72 14.50 -4.28 -3.84
N LEU A 73 14.75 -3.07 -3.35
CA LEU A 73 15.25 -1.97 -4.17
C LEU A 73 16.66 -2.28 -4.67
N ASP A 74 16.97 -1.87 -5.90
CA ASP A 74 18.30 -2.08 -6.49
C ASP A 74 19.37 -1.36 -5.65
N GLU A 75 19.04 -0.18 -5.13
CA GLU A 75 19.83 0.59 -4.17
C GLU A 75 19.04 0.96 -2.91
N SER A 76 19.71 1.03 -1.77
CA SER A 76 19.10 1.52 -0.52
C SER A 76 18.83 3.01 -0.60
N VAL A 77 17.63 3.43 -0.19
CA VAL A 77 17.28 4.85 -0.10
C VAL A 77 17.80 5.48 1.18
N SER A 78 18.18 6.75 1.09
CA SER A 78 18.48 7.57 2.26
C SER A 78 17.17 8.10 2.83
N GLU A 79 16.87 7.78 4.08
CA GLU A 79 15.70 8.33 4.74
C GLU A 79 15.81 9.86 4.89
N SER A 80 14.68 10.54 4.75
CA SER A 80 14.54 11.99 4.75
C SER A 80 13.24 12.41 5.46
N ASP A 81 12.92 13.70 5.46
CA ASP A 81 11.64 14.16 6.02
C ASP A 81 10.42 13.57 5.27
N THR A 82 10.57 13.30 3.98
CA THR A 82 9.52 12.81 3.06
C THR A 82 9.58 11.31 2.79
N ILE A 83 10.72 10.65 3.01
CA ILE A 83 10.92 9.21 2.78
C ILE A 83 11.39 8.56 4.07
N ARG A 84 10.53 7.78 4.74
CA ARG A 84 10.88 7.01 5.94
C ARG A 84 10.21 5.65 5.94
N SER A 85 10.92 4.68 6.51
CA SER A 85 10.32 3.37 6.77
C SER A 85 9.32 3.42 7.92
N ILE A 86 8.35 2.49 7.90
CA ILE A 86 7.41 2.27 9.00
C ILE A 86 7.59 0.87 9.59
N SER A 87 7.50 0.77 10.92
CA SER A 87 7.54 -0.50 11.62
C SER A 87 6.25 -1.30 11.39
N ILE A 88 6.40 -2.60 11.15
CA ILE A 88 5.28 -3.53 11.04
C ILE A 88 4.74 -3.82 12.44
N ALA A 89 3.42 -3.82 12.60
CA ALA A 89 2.79 -4.17 13.86
C ALA A 89 3.12 -5.64 14.22
N SER A 90 3.55 -5.87 15.46
CA SER A 90 3.83 -7.21 15.98
C SER A 90 2.63 -7.87 16.66
N GLN A 91 1.48 -7.19 16.67
CA GLN A 91 0.23 -7.65 17.27
C GLN A 91 -0.85 -7.67 16.20
N CYS A 92 -1.73 -8.66 16.27
CA CYS A 92 -2.88 -8.73 15.38
C CYS A 92 -3.82 -7.55 15.60
N PRO A 93 -4.54 -7.10 14.56
CA PRO A 93 -5.56 -6.07 14.72
C PRO A 93 -6.65 -6.47 15.72
N THR A 94 -7.05 -5.52 16.56
CA THR A 94 -8.18 -5.67 17.47
C THR A 94 -9.42 -5.04 16.86
N ALA A 95 -10.53 -5.78 16.86
CA ALA A 95 -11.82 -5.25 16.42
C ALA A 95 -12.19 -3.99 17.21
N GLY A 96 -12.67 -2.95 16.52
CA GLY A 96 -12.94 -1.64 17.13
C GLY A 96 -11.83 -0.61 16.90
N ASN A 97 -10.62 -1.03 16.50
CA ASN A 97 -9.54 -0.11 16.20
C ASN A 97 -9.88 0.74 14.97
N SER A 98 -9.64 2.05 15.06
CA SER A 98 -9.66 2.94 13.90
C SER A 98 -8.27 2.97 13.28
N CYS A 99 -8.20 2.71 11.97
CA CYS A 99 -6.97 2.71 11.20
C CYS A 99 -7.07 3.73 10.07
N LEU A 100 -5.90 4.24 9.65
CA LEU A 100 -5.76 5.11 8.50
C LEU A 100 -5.27 4.28 7.31
N VAL A 101 -5.91 4.45 6.15
CA VAL A 101 -5.46 3.89 4.88
C VAL A 101 -5.25 5.05 3.92
N SER A 102 -4.21 5.02 3.10
CA SER A 102 -3.90 6.08 2.13
C SER A 102 -3.51 5.48 0.78
N GLY A 103 -3.82 6.20 -0.29
CA GLY A 103 -3.41 5.82 -1.65
C GLY A 103 -3.99 6.73 -2.72
N TRP A 104 -3.76 6.35 -3.98
CA TRP A 104 -4.20 7.06 -5.19
C TRP A 104 -5.28 6.29 -5.96
N GLY A 105 -5.96 5.37 -5.29
CA GLY A 105 -7.02 4.57 -5.91
C GLY A 105 -8.24 5.41 -6.32
N LEU A 106 -9.19 4.75 -6.99
CA LEU A 106 -10.44 5.36 -7.43
C LEU A 106 -11.18 6.03 -6.27
N LEU A 107 -11.61 7.26 -6.52
CA LEU A 107 -12.49 8.01 -5.64
C LEU A 107 -13.93 7.48 -5.72
N ALA A 108 -14.78 7.92 -4.79
CA ALA A 108 -16.19 7.51 -4.74
C ALA A 108 -17.00 7.90 -5.99
N ASN A 109 -16.55 8.90 -6.75
CA ASN A 109 -17.13 9.32 -8.02
C ASN A 109 -16.59 8.52 -9.23
N GLY A 110 -15.72 7.53 -9.00
CA GLY A 110 -15.12 6.71 -10.05
C GLY A 110 -13.96 7.37 -10.79
N GLU A 111 -13.46 8.52 -10.32
CA GLU A 111 -12.31 9.20 -10.91
C GLU A 111 -11.01 8.75 -10.25
N LEU A 112 -9.93 8.71 -11.04
CA LEU A 112 -8.58 8.53 -10.51
C LEU A 112 -8.06 9.86 -9.96
N THR A 113 -7.33 9.79 -8.85
CA THR A 113 -6.67 10.96 -8.25
C THR A 113 -5.17 10.88 -8.50
N GLY A 114 -4.57 11.97 -8.98
CA GLY A 114 -3.12 12.11 -9.02
C GLY A 114 -2.51 12.37 -7.63
N VAL A 115 -3.33 12.63 -6.62
CA VAL A 115 -2.90 13.01 -5.26
C VAL A 115 -3.22 11.92 -4.25
N CYS A 116 -2.28 11.66 -3.33
CA CYS A 116 -2.42 10.69 -2.25
C CYS A 116 -3.43 11.18 -1.21
N LEU A 117 -4.54 10.48 -1.06
CA LEU A 117 -5.58 10.86 -0.12
C LEU A 117 -5.64 9.91 1.08
N PRO A 118 -5.76 10.45 2.31
CA PRO A 118 -6.10 9.65 3.47
C PRO A 118 -7.58 9.26 3.45
N SER A 119 -7.86 8.02 3.86
CA SER A 119 -9.20 7.51 4.11
C SER A 119 -9.27 6.99 5.55
N SER A 120 -10.07 7.67 6.37
CA SER A 120 -10.34 7.27 7.76
C SER A 120 -11.54 6.33 7.78
N ARG A 121 -11.35 5.07 8.20
CA ARG A 121 -12.47 4.17 8.53
C ARG A 121 -12.70 4.12 10.04
N ARG A 122 -13.96 4.34 10.46
CA ARG A 122 -14.46 3.88 11.76
C ARG A 122 -14.95 2.45 11.58
N SER A 123 -14.51 1.52 12.42
CA SER A 123 -15.09 0.18 12.46
C SER A 123 -16.57 0.27 12.86
N SER A 124 -17.46 -0.32 12.08
CA SER A 124 -18.88 -0.43 12.38
C SER A 124 -19.13 -1.40 13.53
N ALA A 125 -19.21 -0.88 14.75
CA ALA A 125 -19.93 -1.51 15.84
C ALA A 125 -21.33 -0.87 15.95
N GLN A 126 -22.24 -1.17 15.01
CA GLN A 126 -23.69 -1.17 15.26
C GLN A 126 -24.46 -1.67 14.03
N SER A 127 -25.06 -2.84 14.18
CA SER A 127 -26.22 -3.25 13.38
C SER A 127 -27.37 -2.26 13.63
N ARG A 128 -27.77 -1.50 12.61
CA ARG A 128 -29.16 -1.23 12.16
C ARG A 128 -29.24 0.10 11.42
N GLY A 129 -29.51 -0.02 10.11
CA GLY A 129 -30.07 1.05 9.27
C GLY A 129 -29.06 2.07 8.76
N LEU A 130 -29.32 2.49 7.51
CA LEU A 130 -28.64 3.54 6.73
C LEU A 130 -27.54 3.04 5.78
N THR A 131 -27.98 2.94 4.52
CA THR A 131 -27.24 3.08 3.26
C THR A 131 -25.74 3.36 3.41
N GLN A 132 -24.90 2.34 3.17
CA GLN A 132 -23.48 2.55 2.93
C GLN A 132 -23.17 2.29 1.47
N SER A 133 -22.83 3.39 0.80
CA SER A 133 -22.21 3.43 -0.51
C SER A 133 -20.87 2.67 -0.45
N SER A 134 -20.69 1.77 -1.40
CA SER A 134 -19.56 0.86 -1.52
C SER A 134 -18.27 1.60 -1.85
N ALA A 135 -17.50 1.96 -0.81
CA ALA A 135 -16.06 2.16 -0.93
C ALA A 135 -15.38 0.85 -0.48
N SER A 136 -14.67 0.21 -1.40
CA SER A 136 -13.86 -1.01 -1.25
C SER A 136 -13.30 -1.21 0.16
N GLN A 137 -13.83 -2.20 0.87
CA GLN A 137 -13.49 -2.52 2.26
C GLN A 137 -11.98 -2.73 2.42
N ALA A 138 -11.30 -1.78 3.07
CA ALA A 138 -9.95 -1.99 3.59
C ALA A 138 -10.11 -2.09 5.11
N GLU A 139 -10.26 -3.32 5.60
CA GLU A 139 -10.10 -3.62 7.03
C GLU A 139 -8.61 -3.56 7.38
N CYS A 140 -8.27 -3.18 8.61
CA CYS A 140 -6.88 -3.33 9.07
C CYS A 140 -6.56 -4.82 8.95
N LEU A 141 -5.73 -5.19 7.97
CA LEU A 141 -5.57 -6.57 7.54
C LEU A 141 -5.28 -7.46 8.75
N PRO A 142 -6.16 -8.41 9.10
CA PRO A 142 -5.82 -9.42 10.09
C PRO A 142 -4.64 -10.22 9.55
N CYS A 143 -3.59 -10.37 10.34
CA CYS A 143 -2.54 -11.35 10.01
C CYS A 143 -3.22 -12.71 9.84
N CYS A 144 -3.05 -13.35 8.68
CA CYS A 144 -3.39 -14.75 8.51
C CYS A 144 -2.51 -15.55 9.47
N SER A 145 -3.14 -16.23 10.44
CA SER A 145 -2.46 -17.17 11.32
C SER A 145 -1.73 -18.22 10.48
N ALA A 146 -0.44 -18.43 10.80
CA ALA A 146 0.34 -19.57 10.32
C ALA A 146 -0.19 -20.90 10.86
#